data_AF-A0A6P1YR11-F1
#
_entry.id   AF-A0A6P1YR11-F1
#
_cell.length_a   1.000
_cell.length_b   1.000
_cell.length_c   1.000
_cell.angle_alpha   90.00
_cell.angle_beta   90.00
_cell.angle_gamma   90.00
#
_symmetry.space_group_name_H-M   'P 1'
#
loop_
_entity.id
_entity.type
_entity.pdbx_description
1 polymer ?
#
loop_
_entity_poly.entity_id
_entity_poly.type
_entity_poly.pdbx_seq_one_letter_code
_entity_poly.pdbx_strand_id
1 'polypeptide(L)'
;MTTTLTETFTSPLVLRIGSEDIEITSLDGAVDLIRSLRHDHLGRYAEMLLTQMESARTTPQKAEAWVAFKTWSAACGLQPHNPGWRHAA
;
A
#
# COMPACT_ATOMS: atom_id res chain seq x y z
N MET A 1 -23.01 17.12 4.90
CA MET A 1 -21.62 17.55 4.66
C MET A 1 -20.73 16.59 5.43
N THR A 2 -20.10 15.64 4.75
CA THR A 2 -19.30 14.60 5.41
C THR A 2 -17.85 15.05 5.38
N THR A 3 -17.31 15.46 6.54
CA THR A 3 -15.92 15.86 6.69
C THR A 3 -15.05 14.62 6.53
N THR A 4 -14.46 14.42 5.36
CA THR A 4 -13.40 13.41 5.14
C THR A 4 -12.16 13.91 5.87
N LEU A 5 -12.03 13.52 7.15
CA LEU A 5 -10.74 13.59 7.82
C LEU A 5 -9.83 12.59 7.11
N THR A 6 -8.90 13.10 6.30
CA THR A 6 -7.80 12.31 5.75
C THR A 6 -6.97 11.83 6.93
N GLU A 7 -7.16 10.58 7.31
CA GLU A 7 -6.46 9.96 8.42
C GLU A 7 -5.01 9.72 7.99
N THR A 8 -4.11 10.61 8.42
CA THR A 8 -2.68 10.53 8.16
C THR A 8 -2.05 9.53 9.12
N PHE A 9 -1.36 8.52 8.59
CA PHE A 9 -0.62 7.58 9.43
C PHE A 9 0.63 8.27 9.99
N THR A 10 0.99 7.95 11.25
CA THR A 10 2.03 8.63 12.06
C THR A 10 3.40 8.70 11.38
N SER A 11 3.66 7.87 10.36
CA SER A 11 4.83 7.99 9.50
C SER A 11 4.47 7.59 8.07
N PRO A 12 4.91 8.36 7.06
CA PRO A 12 4.72 8.01 5.67
C PRO A 12 5.46 6.71 5.33
N LEU A 13 4.85 5.89 4.46
CA LEU A 13 5.48 4.71 3.89
C LEU A 13 6.11 5.09 2.55
N VAL A 14 7.43 4.97 2.45
CA VAL A 14 8.15 5.19 1.18
C VAL A 14 8.29 3.86 0.44
N LEU A 15 7.87 3.84 -0.82
CA LEU A 15 7.94 2.69 -1.72
C LEU A 15 8.80 3.02 -2.95
N ARG A 16 9.73 2.15 -3.29
CA ARG A 16 10.53 2.17 -4.51
C ARG A 16 9.81 1.38 -5.60
N ILE A 17 9.38 2.07 -6.67
CA ILE A 17 8.82 1.44 -7.88
C ILE A 17 9.70 1.83 -9.06
N GLY A 18 10.34 0.84 -9.68
CA GLY A 18 11.38 1.10 -10.69
C GLY A 18 12.54 1.91 -10.08
N SER A 19 12.73 3.14 -10.56
CA SER A 19 13.77 4.07 -10.05
C SER A 19 13.20 5.20 -9.19
N GLU A 20 11.90 5.22 -8.93
CA GLU A 20 11.21 6.31 -8.25
C GLU A 20 10.84 5.91 -6.82
N ASP A 21 11.05 6.83 -5.88
CA ASP A 21 10.52 6.75 -4.51
C ASP A 21 9.18 7.46 -4.44
N ILE A 22 8.15 6.73 -4.00
CA ILE A 22 6.78 7.20 -3.87
C ILE A 22 6.44 7.21 -2.39
N GLU A 23 6.02 8.37 -1.88
CA GLU A 23 5.60 8.54 -0.49
C GLU A 23 4.09 8.33 -0.37
N ILE A 24 3.69 7.38 0.49
CA ILE A 24 2.29 7.08 0.78
C ILE A 24 1.97 7.50 2.21
N THR A 25 1.10 8.50 2.36
CA THR A 25 0.75 9.13 3.64
C THR A 25 -0.63 8.72 4.16
N SER A 26 -1.44 8.05 3.33
CA SER A 26 -2.84 7.72 3.63
C SER A 26 -3.29 6.43 2.95
N LEU A 27 -4.40 5.85 3.42
CA LEU A 27 -4.98 4.64 2.84
C LEU A 27 -5.51 4.91 1.43
N ASP A 28 -6.07 6.09 1.17
CA ASP A 28 -6.55 6.49 -0.15
C ASP A 28 -5.40 6.57 -1.15
N GLY A 29 -4.26 7.15 -0.75
CA GLY A 29 -3.05 7.16 -1.58
C GLY A 29 -2.52 5.75 -1.87
N ALA A 30 -2.64 4.83 -0.91
CA ALA A 30 -2.30 3.42 -1.12
C ALA A 30 -3.25 2.73 -2.12
N VAL A 31 -4.56 3.02 -2.03
CA VAL A 31 -5.57 2.52 -2.98
C VAL A 31 -5.26 3.01 -4.40
N ASP A 32 -4.98 4.31 -4.56
CA ASP A 32 -4.69 4.89 -5.86
C ASP A 32 -3.41 4.31 -6.47
N LEU A 33 -2.38 4.04 -5.66
CA LEU A 33 -1.18 3.34 -6.11
C LEU A 33 -1.50 1.91 -6.59
N ILE A 34 -2.26 1.11 -5.83
CA ILE A 34 -2.59 -0.26 -6.27
C ILE A 34 -3.41 -0.21 -7.57
N ARG A 35 -4.31 0.76 -7.72
CA ARG A 35 -5.07 0.95 -8.95
C ARG A 35 -4.17 1.29 -10.13
N SER A 36 -3.16 2.14 -9.96
CA SER A 36 -2.22 2.46 -11.04
C SER A 36 -1.38 1.26 -11.47
N LEU A 37 -1.14 0.30 -10.56
CA LEU A 37 -0.42 -0.95 -10.83
C LEU A 37 -1.30 -2.08 -11.40
N ARG A 38 -2.62 -1.91 -11.50
CA ARG A 38 -3.60 -2.98 -11.83
C ARG A 38 -3.27 -3.71 -13.14
N HIS A 39 -2.68 -3.03 -14.11
CA HIS A 39 -2.33 -3.61 -15.41
C HIS A 39 -0.97 -4.30 -15.43
N ASP A 40 -0.19 -4.16 -14.36
CA ASP A 40 1.10 -4.84 -14.18
C ASP A 40 0.93 -6.18 -13.46
N HIS A 41 1.94 -7.04 -13.56
CA HIS A 41 1.98 -8.33 -12.87
C HIS A 41 1.76 -8.20 -11.35
N LEU A 42 2.24 -7.10 -10.74
CA LEU A 42 2.05 -6.80 -9.32
C LEU A 42 0.58 -6.50 -8.97
N GLY A 43 -0.16 -5.82 -9.85
CA GLY A 43 -1.55 -5.43 -9.62
C GLY A 43 -2.52 -6.61 -9.57
N ARG A 44 -2.28 -7.67 -10.35
CA ARG A 44 -3.14 -8.87 -10.34
C ARG A 44 -3.15 -9.60 -9.00
N TYR A 45 -2.03 -9.60 -8.28
CA TYR A 45 -1.96 -10.23 -6.96
C TYR A 45 -2.50 -9.34 -5.83
N ALA A 46 -2.81 -8.07 -6.13
CA ALA A 46 -3.29 -7.09 -5.17
C ALA A 46 -4.81 -6.91 -5.17
N GLU A 47 -5.58 -7.58 -6.04
CA GLU A 47 -7.03 -7.36 -6.16
C GLU A 47 -7.80 -7.61 -4.85
N MET A 48 -7.45 -8.69 -4.13
CA MET A 48 -8.09 -9.01 -2.85
C MET A 48 -7.72 -7.98 -1.77
N LEU A 49 -6.47 -7.55 -1.75
CA LEU A 49 -6.00 -6.47 -0.86
C LEU A 49 -6.72 -5.15 -1.17
N LEU A 50 -6.83 -4.78 -2.45
CA LEU A 50 -7.53 -3.59 -2.89
C LEU A 50 -8.98 -3.60 -2.44
N THR A 51 -9.68 -4.72 -2.61
CA THR A 51 -11.08 -4.88 -2.19
C THR A 51 -11.23 -4.66 -0.68
N GLN A 52 -10.30 -5.20 0.13
CA GLN A 52 -10.30 -5.02 1.58
C GLN A 52 -10.07 -3.56 1.98
N MET A 53 -9.10 -2.89 1.34
CA MET A 53 -8.79 -1.47 1.59
C MET A 53 -9.97 -0.59 1.21
N GLU A 54 -10.58 -0.80 0.04
CA GLU A 54 -11.74 -0.06 -0.44
C GLU A 54 -13.00 -0.30 0.40
N SER A 55 -13.07 -1.43 1.11
CA SER A 55 -14.20 -1.78 1.99
C SER A 55 -14.03 -1.29 3.44
N ALA A 56 -12.84 -0.80 3.81
CA ALA A 56 -12.60 -0.26 5.15
C ALA A 56 -13.43 1.02 5.37
N ARG A 57 -14.29 1.01 6.40
CA ARG A 57 -15.18 2.13 6.72
C ARG A 57 -14.92 2.71 8.10
N THR A 58 -14.53 1.86 9.04
CA THR A 58 -14.24 2.27 10.42
C THR A 58 -12.74 2.53 10.62
N THR A 59 -12.38 3.38 11.58
CA THR A 59 -10.98 3.63 11.93
C THR A 59 -10.18 2.35 12.21
N PRO A 60 -10.69 1.37 12.99
CA PRO A 60 -10.00 0.09 13.16
C PRO A 60 -9.75 -0.66 11.84
N GLN A 61 -10.76 -0.74 10.96
CA GLN A 61 -10.61 -1.40 9.66
C GLN A 61 -9.59 -0.70 8.77
N LYS A 62 -9.55 0.63 8.78
CA LYS A 62 -8.56 1.40 8.02
C LYS A 62 -7.14 1.16 8.53
N ALA A 63 -6.96 1.05 9.84
CA ALA A 63 -5.67 0.72 10.44
C ALA A 63 -5.22 -0.71 10.06
N GLU A 64 -6.13 -1.69 10.10
CA GLU A 64 -5.86 -3.07 9.66
C GLU A 64 -5.50 -3.13 8.17
N ALA A 65 -6.28 -2.45 7.32
CA ALA A 65 -6.02 -2.35 5.89
C ALA A 65 -4.65 -1.72 5.58
N TRP A 66 -4.25 -0.70 6.35
CA TRP A 66 -2.93 -0.10 6.24
C TRP A 66 -1.80 -1.05 6.63
N VAL A 67 -1.99 -1.86 7.68
CA VAL A 67 -1.03 -2.90 8.06
C VAL A 67 -0.91 -3.96 6.96
N ALA A 68 -2.03 -4.39 6.37
CA ALA A 68 -2.03 -5.34 5.26
C ALA A 68 -1.28 -4.76 4.04
N PHE A 69 -1.53 -3.51 3.68
CA PHE A 69 -0.80 -2.82 2.62
C PHE A 69 0.70 -2.73 2.87
N LYS A 70 1.13 -2.33 4.08
CA LYS A 70 2.55 -2.32 4.46
C LYS A 70 3.18 -3.70 4.31
N THR A 71 2.48 -4.74 4.78
CA THR A 71 2.96 -6.12 4.72
C THR A 71 3.11 -6.61 3.28
N TRP A 72 2.12 -6.34 2.44
CA TRP A 72 2.16 -6.65 1.01
C TRP A 72 3.31 -5.92 0.32
N SER A 73 3.48 -4.62 0.55
CA SER A 73 4.56 -3.83 -0.06
C SER A 73 5.95 -4.35 0.31
N ALA A 74 6.13 -4.82 1.56
CA ALA A 74 7.35 -5.46 2.00
C ALA A 74 7.56 -6.81 1.30
N ALA A 75 6.53 -7.65 1.23
CA ALA A 75 6.61 -8.94 0.54
C ALA A 75 6.93 -8.80 -0.96
N CYS A 76 6.47 -7.72 -1.59
CA CYS A 76 6.79 -7.38 -2.97
C CYS A 76 8.17 -6.72 -3.15
N GLY A 77 8.94 -6.51 -2.06
CA GLY A 77 10.26 -5.88 -2.13
C GLY A 77 10.24 -4.40 -2.49
N LEU A 78 9.10 -3.73 -2.32
CA LEU A 78 8.92 -2.33 -2.71
C LEU A 78 9.48 -1.34 -1.69
N GLN A 79 9.96 -1.77 -0.53
CA GLN A 79 10.50 -0.83 0.46
C GLN A 79 11.99 -0.56 0.19
N PRO A 80 12.45 0.70 0.21
CA PRO A 80 13.81 1.08 -0.19
C PRO A 80 14.92 0.47 0.69
N HIS A 81 14.57 -0.01 1.90
CA HIS A 81 15.48 -0.67 2.82
C HIS A 81 15.22 -2.16 2.99
N ASN A 82 14.32 -2.74 2.19
CA ASN A 82 14.10 -4.18 2.24
C ASN A 82 15.10 -4.84 1.28
N PRO A 83 16.15 -5.54 1.77
CA PRO A 83 17.09 -6.28 0.92
C PRO A 83 16.45 -7.52 0.26
N GLY A 84 15.13 -7.53 0.08
CA GLY A 84 14.32 -8.67 -0.30
C GLY A 84 14.89 -9.42 -1.49
N TRP A 85 15.18 -10.70 -1.25
CA TRP A 85 15.30 -11.76 -2.26
C TRP A 85 16.56 -11.89 -3.12
N ARG A 86 17.68 -11.21 -2.82
CA ARG A 86 18.94 -11.43 -3.58
C ARG A 86 19.68 -12.75 -3.27
N HIS A 87 19.22 -13.56 -2.32
CA HIS A 87 19.93 -14.77 -1.84
C HIS A 87 19.11 -16.07 -1.76
N ALA A 88 17.95 -16.15 -2.42
CA ALA A 88 17.19 -17.41 -2.51
C ALA A 88 17.11 -17.90 -3.96
N ALA A 89 18.26 -18.31 -4.51
CA ALA A 89 18.40 -19.13 -5.71
C ALA A 89 19.73 -19.90 -5.63
#